data_AF-N9MQ89-F1
#
_entry.id   AF-N9MQ89-F1
#
_cell.length_a   1.000
_cell.length_b   1.000
_cell.length_c   1.000
_cell.angle_alpha   90.00
_cell.angle_beta   90.00
_cell.angle_gamma   90.00
#
_symmetry.space_group_name_H-M   'P 1'
#
loop_
_entity.id
_entity.type
_entity.pdbx_description
1 polymer ?
#
loop_
_entity_poly.entity_id
_entity_poly.type
_entity_poly.pdbx_seq_one_letter_code
_entity_poly.pdbx_strand_id
1 'polypeptide(L)'
;MSKRILHVVTNVSKYEGIDRPTGLWLGELTHAYDEFEKQHYIQDIVSPNGGHSPIEPKSLERFVADASVLKRKNDPVFMQLLETT
;
A
#
# COMPACT_ATOMS: atom_id res chain seq x y z
N MET A 1 20.28 -6.19 16.37
CA MET A 1 20.04 -5.86 14.95
C MET A 1 18.54 -5.67 14.79
N SER A 2 18.07 -4.50 14.34
CA SER A 2 16.66 -4.36 13.96
C SER A 2 16.42 -5.06 12.63
N LYS A 3 15.33 -5.83 12.50
CA LYS A 3 14.98 -6.48 11.24
C LYS A 3 14.48 -5.44 10.24
N ARG A 4 14.78 -5.65 8.96
CA ARG A 4 14.32 -4.80 7.86
C ARG A 4 13.36 -5.58 6.97
N ILE A 5 12.26 -4.95 6.58
CA ILE A 5 11.25 -5.49 5.66
C ILE A 5 11.17 -4.58 4.45
N LEU A 6 11.16 -5.17 3.26
CA LEU A 6 10.94 -4.47 1.99
C LEU A 6 9.60 -4.92 1.43
N HIS A 7 8.65 -4.01 1.35
CA HIS A 7 7.36 -4.24 0.70
C HIS A 7 7.45 -3.82 -0.75
N VAL A 8 7.07 -4.71 -1.68
CA VAL A 8 7.08 -4.39 -3.12
C VAL A 8 5.64 -4.24 -3.58
N VAL A 9 5.29 -3.06 -4.08
CA VAL A 9 3.95 -2.71 -4.56
C VAL A 9 3.95 -2.49 -6.08
N THR A 10 2.77 -2.44 -6.68
CA THR A 10 2.61 -2.32 -8.13
C THR A 10 2.65 -0.87 -8.61
N ASN A 11 3.14 -0.63 -9.82
CA ASN A 11 2.90 0.62 -10.55
C ASN A 11 1.74 0.50 -11.55
N VAL A 12 1.13 -0.68 -11.69
CA VAL A 12 0.10 -0.95 -12.70
C VAL A 12 -1.24 -0.36 -12.25
N SER A 13 -1.71 0.66 -12.95
CA SER A 13 -2.99 1.35 -12.68
C SER A 13 -4.16 0.81 -13.50
N LYS A 14 -3.91 -0.06 -14.49
CA LYS A 14 -4.90 -0.59 -15.42
C LYS A 14 -4.39 -1.89 -16.07
N TYR A 15 -5.27 -2.88 -16.22
CA TYR A 15 -4.93 -4.10 -16.96
C TYR A 15 -4.91 -3.85 -18.48
N GLU A 16 -4.04 -4.55 -19.19
CA GLU A 16 -3.98 -4.48 -20.65
C GLU A 16 -5.33 -4.89 -21.27
N GLY A 17 -5.84 -4.08 -22.20
CA GLY A 17 -7.09 -4.36 -22.91
C GLY A 17 -8.38 -4.17 -22.12
N ILE A 18 -8.34 -3.75 -20.84
CA ILE A 18 -9.54 -3.57 -20.01
C ILE A 18 -9.63 -2.11 -19.54
N ASP A 19 -10.70 -1.39 -19.91
CA ASP A 19 -10.95 -0.02 -19.47
C ASP A 19 -11.51 0.08 -18.03
N ARG A 20 -10.72 -0.40 -17.06
CA ARG A 20 -11.05 -0.35 -15.65
C ARG A 20 -9.80 -0.09 -14.80
N PRO A 21 -9.85 0.85 -13.82
CA PRO A 21 -8.73 1.08 -12.92
C PRO A 21 -8.45 -0.14 -12.05
N THR A 22 -7.17 -0.34 -11.73
CA THR A 22 -6.68 -1.29 -10.72
C THR A 22 -5.46 -0.72 -10.00
N GLY A 23 -4.86 -1.47 -9.09
CA GLY A 23 -3.67 -1.05 -8.35
C GLY A 23 -3.41 -1.92 -7.14
N LEU A 24 -2.67 -1.36 -6.19
CA LEU A 24 -2.41 -1.93 -4.89
C LEU A 24 -3.72 -2.13 -4.12
N TRP A 25 -3.96 -3.34 -3.63
CA TRP A 25 -5.01 -3.59 -2.65
C TRP A 25 -4.54 -3.12 -1.27
N LEU A 26 -5.00 -1.95 -0.81
CA LEU A 26 -4.39 -1.27 0.33
C LEU A 26 -4.35 -2.14 1.60
N GLY A 27 -5.40 -2.93 1.86
CA GLY A 27 -5.46 -3.83 3.01
C GLY A 27 -4.35 -4.89 3.05
N GLU A 28 -3.96 -5.42 1.88
CA GLU A 28 -2.89 -6.44 1.82
C GLU A 28 -1.55 -5.89 2.32
N LEU A 29 -1.27 -4.61 2.03
CA LEU A 29 -0.10 -3.92 2.55
C LEU A 29 -0.28 -3.53 4.02
N THR A 30 -1.37 -2.84 4.37
CA THR A 30 -1.50 -2.21 5.69
C THR A 30 -1.60 -3.24 6.81
N HIS A 31 -2.20 -4.40 6.56
CA HIS A 31 -2.30 -5.49 7.55
C HIS A 31 -0.93 -6.04 7.95
N ALA A 32 -0.06 -6.29 6.97
CA ALA A 32 1.30 -6.74 7.22
C ALA A 32 2.16 -5.62 7.83
N TYR A 33 2.06 -4.41 7.27
CA TYR A 33 2.82 -3.25 7.71
C TYR A 33 2.55 -2.91 9.19
N ASP A 34 1.29 -2.95 9.60
CA ASP A 34 0.88 -2.69 10.99
C ASP A 34 1.45 -3.73 11.96
N GLU A 35 1.52 -5.00 11.56
CA GLU A 35 2.09 -6.04 12.42
C GLU A 35 3.60 -5.89 12.58
N PHE A 36 4.32 -5.58 11.51
CA PHE A 36 5.76 -5.33 11.57
C PHE A 36 6.11 -4.05 12.34
N GLU A 37 5.27 -3.01 12.26
CA GLU A 37 5.44 -1.78 13.01
C GLU A 37 5.34 -2.02 14.53
N LYS A 38 4.40 -2.86 14.98
CA LYS A 38 4.30 -3.26 16.40
C LYS A 38 5.56 -3.95 16.92
N GLN A 39 6.29 -4.64 16.04
CA GLN A 39 7.56 -5.29 16.37
C GLN A 39 8.78 -4.36 16.23
N HIS A 40 8.55 -3.07 15.93
CA HIS A 40 9.57 -2.05 15.70
C HIS A 40 10.55 -2.41 14.57
N TYR A 41 10.07 -3.13 13.56
CA TYR A 41 10.87 -3.42 12.37
C TYR A 41 10.99 -2.18 11.49
N ILE A 42 12.15 -2.02 10.86
CA ILE A 42 12.36 -0.99 9.86
C ILE A 42 11.69 -1.47 8.57
N GLN A 43 10.91 -0.60 7.94
CA GLN A 43 10.12 -0.95 6.76
C GLN A 43 10.35 0.07 5.65
N ASP A 44 10.61 -0.42 4.45
CA ASP A 44 10.67 0.37 3.22
C ASP A 44 9.59 -0.14 2.25
N ILE A 45 8.98 0.76 1.47
CA ILE A 45 8.02 0.40 0.41
C ILE A 45 8.64 0.82 -0.91
N VAL A 46 8.71 -0.10 -1.87
CA VAL A 46 9.24 0.14 -3.20
C VAL A 46 8.30 -0.36 -4.29
N SER A 47 8.49 0.11 -5.52
CA SER A 47 7.79 -0.43 -6.69
C SER A 47 8.77 -0.65 -7.87
N PRO A 48 8.42 -1.49 -8.86
CA PRO A 48 9.33 -1.81 -9.98
C PRO A 48 9.88 -0.58 -10.72
N ASN A 49 9.06 0.46 -10.90
CA ASN A 49 9.46 1.69 -11.60
C ASN A 49 9.76 2.85 -10.65
N GLY A 50 9.62 2.64 -9.33
CA GLY A 50 9.60 3.70 -8.34
C GLY A 50 8.43 4.68 -8.49
N GLY A 51 8.43 5.74 -7.69
CA GLY A 51 7.44 6.82 -7.74
C GLY A 51 6.06 6.39 -7.25
N HIS A 52 5.01 6.74 -7.99
CA HIS A 52 3.63 6.53 -7.56
C HIS A 52 3.17 5.07 -7.74
N SER A 53 2.61 4.51 -6.65
CA SER A 53 1.89 3.24 -6.63
C SER A 53 0.38 3.49 -6.58
N PRO A 54 -0.38 3.21 -7.66
CA PRO A 54 -1.83 3.43 -7.69
C PRO A 54 -2.55 2.48 -6.71
N ILE A 55 -3.65 2.93 -6.13
CA ILE A 55 -4.50 2.11 -5.25
C ILE A 55 -5.70 1.58 -6.02
N GLU A 56 -6.02 0.29 -5.85
CA GLU A 56 -7.25 -0.30 -6.36
C GLU A 56 -8.46 0.37 -5.66
N PRO A 57 -9.35 1.06 -6.40
CA PRO A 57 -10.47 1.80 -5.80
C PRO A 57 -11.37 0.90 -4.94
N LYS A 58 -11.57 -0.36 -5.35
CA LYS A 58 -12.39 -1.32 -4.60
C LYS A 58 -11.83 -1.64 -3.22
N SER A 59 -10.51 -1.54 -3.03
CA SER A 59 -9.89 -1.77 -1.73
C SER A 59 -10.25 -0.72 -0.68
N LEU A 60 -10.84 0.41 -1.10
CA LEU A 60 -11.24 1.53 -0.24
C LEU A 60 -12.76 1.59 0.00
N GLU A 61 -13.55 0.67 -0.55
CA GLU A 61 -15.00 0.67 -0.42
C GLU A 61 -15.43 0.38 1.02
N ARG A 62 -16.60 0.91 1.42
CA ARG A 62 -17.09 0.87 2.81
C ARG A 62 -17.12 -0.53 3.45
N PHE A 63 -17.39 -1.57 2.67
CA PHE A 63 -17.47 -2.95 3.16
C PHE A 63 -16.15 -3.73 3.05
N VAL A 64 -15.11 -3.10 2.48
CA VAL A 64 -13.79 -3.68 2.26
C VAL A 64 -12.74 -2.99 3.15
N ALA A 65 -12.80 -1.67 3.26
CA ALA A 65 -11.87 -0.87 4.05
C ALA A 65 -12.15 -1.02 5.55
N ASP A 66 -11.34 -1.84 6.21
CA ASP A 66 -11.37 -2.01 7.66
C ASP A 66 -10.60 -0.90 8.41
N ALA A 67 -10.48 -1.06 9.73
CA ALA A 67 -9.82 -0.08 10.58
C ALA A 67 -8.35 0.17 10.22
N SER A 68 -7.60 -0.85 9.77
CA SER A 68 -6.20 -0.70 9.36
C SER A 68 -6.12 0.13 8.08
N VAL A 69 -6.94 -0.22 7.08
CA VAL A 69 -7.04 0.50 5.82
C VAL A 69 -7.42 1.97 6.05
N LEU A 70 -8.45 2.22 6.86
CA LEU A 70 -8.93 3.58 7.13
C LEU A 70 -7.91 4.40 7.92
N LYS A 71 -7.22 3.80 8.90
CA LYS A 71 -6.15 4.46 9.65
C LYS A 71 -5.04 4.93 8.71
N ARG A 72 -4.56 4.05 7.84
CA ARG A 72 -3.43 4.32 6.94
C ARG A 72 -3.80 5.22 5.77
N LYS A 73 -5.00 5.05 5.20
CA LYS A 73 -5.53 5.95 4.17
C LYS A 73 -5.63 7.40 4.65
N ASN A 74 -5.98 7.61 5.92
CA ASN A 74 -6.10 8.94 6.52
C ASN A 74 -4.78 9.47 7.11
N ASP A 75 -3.69 8.71 7.03
CA ASP A 75 -2.36 9.11 7.48
C ASP A 75 -1.57 9.67 6.28
N PRO A 76 -1.40 11.00 6.18
CA PRO A 76 -0.72 11.59 5.03
C PRO A 76 0.76 11.20 4.95
N VAL A 77 1.41 10.88 6.07
CA VAL A 77 2.81 10.46 6.08
C VAL A 77 2.93 9.07 5.49
N PHE A 78 2.05 8.15 5.89
CA PHE A 78 2.01 6.81 5.29
C PHE A 78 1.67 6.88 3.80
N MET A 79 0.66 7.67 3.41
CA MET A 79 0.26 7.80 2.01
C MET A 79 1.36 8.41 1.14
N GLN A 80 2.17 9.32 1.68
CA GLN A 80 3.33 9.86 0.97
C GLN A 80 4.36 8.77 0.61
N LEU A 81 4.48 7.70 1.39
CA LEU A 81 5.36 6.57 1.05
C LEU A 81 4.93 5.89 -0.26
N LEU A 82 3.63 5.90 -0.58
CA LEU A 82 3.10 5.33 -1.83
C LEU A 82 3.29 6.25 -3.05
N GLU A 83 3.59 7.53 -2.83
CA GLU A 83 3.89 8.51 -3.89
C GLU A 83 5.37 8.49 -4.29
N THR A 84 6.24 7.97 -3.42
CA THR A 84 7.70 7.98 -3.59
C THR A 84 8.31 6.60 -3.31
N THR A 85 7.74 5.58 -3.91
CA THR A 85 8.24 4.19 -3.87
C THR A 85 9.46 3.97 -4.76
#